data_AF-S0KDH2-F1
#
_entry.id   AF-S0KDH2-F1
#
_cell.length_a   1.000
_cell.length_b   1.000
_cell.length_c   1.000
_cell.angle_alpha   90.00
_cell.angle_beta   90.00
_cell.angle_gamma   90.00
#
_symmetry.space_group_name_H-M   'P 1'
#
loop_
_entity.id
_entity.type
_entity.pdbx_description
1 polymer ?
#
loop_
_entity_poly.entity_id
_entity_poly.type
_entity_poly.pdbx_seq_one_letter_code
_entity_poly.pdbx_strand_id
1 'polypeptide(L)'
;MKFLKSLGLGVLSAGLLFGVATNVKAEAIYRLYNENDGAHFYTGNRVEKTMLMDAGWRYEGRAWKAADGGQPIYRLYNPNSGEHHFTTGVYERNWLMTKGWRYESISGYSMTKDTGAAVYRLFNPNESGAGSHHYTLNGNERNQLVSLGWRDEGVAFYQEPIFIPQPVILDISGWQSPSKINYDELASDVDGVIVRVQHGTEKQNIENGAQYLSGEDKAYQTHIREFQKRGIPVAVYAFVMGDSVSEMKREATLFYQRAQGFQPTFWWGDFEKNTMTTGTMREGAEAFRSQLKALGAKKVGAYIANHLYAQFNLDVDQFDAIWIPTYGIYNNGLFDPNEVKSYPYATKNYDMHQYTSKGELAGYTGNLDLSRLVHPEDFSYLFG
;
A
#
# COMPACT_ATOMS: atom_id res chain seq x y z
N MET A 1 -27.77 24.48 -8.68
CA MET A 1 -26.70 23.48 -8.50
C MET A 1 -25.51 23.84 -9.39
N LYS A 2 -24.65 24.76 -8.93
CA LYS A 2 -23.38 25.15 -9.55
C LYS A 2 -22.50 25.75 -8.45
N PHE A 3 -21.94 24.94 -7.56
CA PHE A 3 -20.94 25.40 -6.59
C PHE A 3 -20.12 24.18 -6.14
N LEU A 4 -19.00 23.95 -6.84
CA LEU A 4 -17.78 23.23 -6.39
C LEU A 4 -16.80 23.02 -7.57
N LYS A 5 -16.64 24.03 -8.46
CA LYS A 5 -15.70 23.98 -9.60
C LYS A 5 -14.51 24.95 -9.45
N SER A 6 -14.18 25.37 -8.23
CA SER A 6 -13.02 26.24 -8.02
C SER A 6 -12.36 25.97 -6.66
N LEU A 7 -11.50 24.95 -6.60
CA LEU A 7 -10.30 25.06 -5.77
C LEU A 7 -9.14 25.50 -6.67
N GLY A 8 -9.24 26.72 -7.19
CA GLY A 8 -8.06 27.47 -7.58
C GLY A 8 -7.41 28.00 -6.32
N LEU A 9 -6.55 27.22 -5.67
CA LEU A 9 -5.71 27.77 -4.61
C LEU A 9 -4.57 28.57 -5.25
N GLY A 10 -4.81 29.86 -5.41
CA GLY A 10 -3.72 30.83 -5.39
C GLY A 10 -3.02 30.73 -4.04
N VAL A 11 -1.83 30.14 -4.02
CA VAL A 11 -0.89 30.33 -2.91
C VAL A 11 -0.55 31.82 -2.88
N LEU A 12 -0.91 32.49 -1.77
CA LEU A 12 -0.39 33.81 -1.45
C LEU A 12 1.13 33.72 -1.37
N SER A 13 1.80 34.20 -2.42
CA SER A 13 3.21 34.50 -2.42
C SER A 13 3.45 35.78 -1.60
N ALA A 14 3.89 35.61 -0.36
CA ALA A 14 4.59 36.65 0.38
C ALA A 14 5.95 36.10 0.78
N GLY A 15 6.99 36.54 0.06
CA GLY A 15 8.38 36.23 0.37
C GLY A 15 9.26 36.18 -0.88
N LEU A 16 9.90 37.30 -1.21
CA LEU A 16 11.11 37.29 -2.03
C LEU A 16 12.14 36.39 -1.33
N LEU A 17 12.45 35.23 -1.91
CA LEU A 17 13.65 34.47 -1.57
C LEU A 17 14.24 33.89 -2.86
N PHE A 18 15.53 34.15 -3.02
CA PHE A 18 16.38 33.71 -4.11
C PHE A 18 16.22 32.23 -4.41
N GLY A 19 16.31 31.89 -5.70
CA GLY A 19 16.25 30.52 -6.20
C GLY A 19 17.26 29.62 -5.50
N VAL A 20 16.73 28.74 -4.66
CA VAL A 20 17.38 27.48 -4.34
C VAL A 20 16.61 26.45 -5.14
N ALA A 21 17.29 25.80 -6.09
CA ALA A 21 16.76 24.61 -6.73
C ALA A 21 16.48 23.59 -5.63
N THR A 22 15.22 23.46 -5.20
CA THR A 22 14.82 22.37 -4.34
C THR A 22 14.96 21.12 -5.18
N ASN A 23 15.91 20.25 -4.83
CA ASN A 23 15.94 18.89 -5.37
C ASN A 23 14.56 18.29 -5.16
N VAL A 24 13.79 18.18 -6.25
CA VAL A 24 12.52 17.45 -6.25
C VAL A 24 12.93 16.01 -5.98
N LYS A 25 12.78 15.57 -4.72
CA LYS A 25 13.07 14.20 -4.36
C LYS A 25 12.18 13.29 -5.21
N ALA A 26 12.70 12.13 -5.58
CA ALA A 26 11.92 11.12 -6.27
C ALA A 26 10.73 10.70 -5.40
N GLU A 27 9.56 11.23 -5.71
CA GLU A 27 8.30 11.00 -5.02
C GLU A 27 7.34 10.27 -5.97
N ALA A 28 6.49 9.41 -5.40
CA ALA A 28 5.46 8.74 -6.18
C ALA A 28 4.43 9.76 -6.66
N ILE A 29 4.03 9.65 -7.92
CA ILE A 29 2.88 10.37 -8.48
C ILE A 29 1.63 9.55 -8.19
N TYR A 30 0.71 10.12 -7.44
CA TYR A 30 -0.61 9.56 -7.14
C TYR A 30 -1.56 9.80 -8.31
N ARG A 31 -2.35 8.78 -8.67
CA ARG A 31 -3.44 8.87 -9.65
C ARG A 31 -4.77 8.85 -8.92
N LEU A 32 -5.65 9.79 -9.26
CA LEU A 32 -7.03 9.82 -8.79
C LEU A 32 -7.99 9.91 -9.97
N TYR A 33 -9.16 9.33 -9.82
CA TYR A 33 -10.23 9.29 -10.82
C TYR A 33 -11.50 9.94 -10.27
N ASN A 34 -12.17 10.75 -11.08
CA ASN A 34 -13.46 11.35 -10.76
C ASN A 34 -14.58 10.65 -11.50
N GLU A 35 -15.43 9.92 -10.78
CA GLU A 35 -16.54 9.18 -11.39
C GLU A 35 -17.61 10.09 -11.98
N ASN A 36 -17.69 11.36 -11.55
CA ASN A 36 -18.71 12.30 -12.01
C ASN A 36 -18.49 12.79 -13.44
N ASP A 37 -17.23 12.87 -13.86
CA ASP A 37 -16.87 13.46 -15.15
C ASP A 37 -15.80 12.68 -15.92
N GLY A 38 -15.28 11.56 -15.40
CA GLY A 38 -14.27 10.73 -16.07
C GLY A 38 -12.83 11.26 -15.94
N ALA A 39 -12.63 12.39 -15.27
CA ALA A 39 -11.33 13.04 -15.20
C ALA A 39 -10.33 12.24 -14.34
N HIS A 40 -9.06 12.30 -14.74
CA HIS A 40 -7.96 11.81 -13.93
C HIS A 40 -7.10 12.96 -13.41
N PHE A 41 -6.54 12.77 -12.22
CA PHE A 41 -5.66 13.73 -11.56
C PHE A 41 -4.35 13.08 -11.14
N TYR A 42 -3.24 13.79 -11.38
CA TYR A 42 -1.89 13.30 -11.11
C TYR A 42 -1.15 14.28 -10.21
N THR A 43 -0.69 13.82 -9.06
CA THR A 43 0.04 14.68 -8.11
C THR A 43 1.08 13.94 -7.29
N GLY A 44 2.23 14.56 -7.05
CA GLY A 44 3.18 14.12 -6.02
C GLY A 44 2.79 14.59 -4.61
N ASN A 45 1.83 15.51 -4.49
CA ASN A 45 1.46 16.11 -3.21
C ASN A 45 0.42 15.24 -2.47
N ARG A 46 0.84 14.65 -1.36
CA ARG A 46 -0.02 13.81 -0.51
C ARG A 46 -1.23 14.56 0.07
N VAL A 47 -1.09 15.86 0.35
CA VAL A 47 -2.20 16.69 0.87
C VAL A 47 -3.24 16.91 -0.22
N GLU A 48 -2.82 17.22 -1.45
CA GLU A 48 -3.72 17.38 -2.61
C GLU A 48 -4.47 16.07 -2.89
N LYS A 49 -3.77 14.93 -2.85
CA LYS A 49 -4.39 13.59 -2.93
C LYS A 49 -5.48 13.42 -1.87
N THR A 50 -5.17 13.61 -0.58
CA THR A 50 -6.14 13.40 0.50
C THR A 50 -7.35 14.32 0.36
N MET A 51 -7.15 15.60 0.00
CA MET A 51 -8.26 16.53 -0.21
C MET A 51 -9.20 16.11 -1.35
N LEU A 52 -8.66 15.58 -2.45
CA LEU A 52 -9.46 15.08 -3.56
C LEU A 52 -10.25 13.82 -3.16
N MET A 53 -9.63 12.92 -2.40
CA MET A 53 -10.33 11.75 -1.85
C MET A 53 -11.48 12.13 -0.93
N ASP A 54 -11.27 13.11 -0.04
CA ASP A 54 -12.32 13.65 0.83
C ASP A 54 -13.45 14.34 0.02
N ALA A 55 -13.12 14.84 -1.19
CA ALA A 55 -14.08 15.39 -2.13
C ALA A 55 -14.76 14.32 -3.01
N GLY A 56 -14.50 13.03 -2.77
CA GLY A 56 -15.15 11.91 -3.46
C GLY A 56 -14.42 11.41 -4.71
N TRP A 57 -13.18 11.83 -4.96
CA TRP A 57 -12.36 11.23 -6.01
C TRP A 57 -11.85 9.86 -5.57
N ARG A 58 -11.89 8.88 -6.48
CA ARG A 58 -11.38 7.53 -6.26
C ARG A 58 -9.85 7.53 -6.41
N TYR A 59 -9.11 7.10 -5.39
CA TYR A 59 -7.67 6.92 -5.50
C TYR A 59 -7.36 5.60 -6.22
N GLU A 60 -6.56 5.68 -7.28
CA GLU A 60 -6.26 4.53 -8.15
C GLU A 60 -4.81 4.05 -8.00
N GLY A 61 -4.17 4.39 -6.89
CA GLY A 61 -2.79 4.00 -6.62
C GLY A 61 -1.75 4.99 -7.14
N ARG A 62 -0.51 4.52 -7.17
CA ARG A 62 0.65 5.32 -7.60
C ARG A 62 0.96 5.01 -9.07
N ALA A 63 0.93 6.03 -9.90
CA ALA A 63 1.11 5.92 -11.34
C ALA A 63 2.56 5.59 -11.72
N TRP A 64 3.53 6.28 -11.10
CA TRP A 64 4.96 6.09 -11.31
C TRP A 64 5.77 6.82 -10.23
N LYS A 65 7.08 6.59 -10.18
CA LYS A 65 8.01 7.36 -9.35
C LYS A 65 8.62 8.46 -10.21
N ALA A 66 8.45 9.72 -9.78
CA ALA A 66 8.99 10.86 -10.51
C ALA A 66 10.52 10.84 -10.47
N ALA A 67 11.19 10.99 -11.61
CA ALA A 67 12.64 11.14 -11.64
C ALA A 67 13.09 12.48 -11.04
N ASP A 68 14.25 12.47 -10.37
CA ASP A 68 14.88 13.62 -9.70
C ASP A 68 15.76 14.46 -10.63
N GLY A 69 15.98 14.00 -11.87
CA GLY A 69 16.73 14.70 -12.91
C GLY A 69 16.37 14.26 -14.32
N GLY A 70 16.69 15.10 -15.31
CA GLY A 70 16.38 14.87 -16.73
C GLY A 70 15.68 16.06 -17.39
N GLN A 71 14.83 15.80 -18.39
CA GLN A 71 14.09 16.86 -19.10
C GLN A 71 12.89 17.31 -18.25
N PRO A 72 12.68 18.62 -17.99
CA PRO A 72 11.56 19.06 -17.16
C PRO A 72 10.20 18.66 -17.74
N ILE A 73 9.29 18.21 -16.87
CA ILE A 73 7.87 18.01 -17.20
C ILE A 73 7.09 19.19 -16.63
N TYR A 74 6.51 19.99 -17.51
CA TYR A 74 5.69 21.15 -17.18
C TYR A 74 4.25 20.73 -16.91
N ARG A 75 3.70 21.14 -15.76
CA ARG A 75 2.28 21.02 -15.42
C ARG A 75 1.57 22.34 -15.74
N LEU A 76 0.52 22.26 -16.56
CA LEU A 76 -0.35 23.38 -16.89
C LEU A 76 -1.77 23.08 -16.44
N TYR A 77 -2.45 24.09 -15.92
CA TYR A 77 -3.84 24.02 -15.49
C TYR A 77 -4.76 24.82 -16.43
N ASN A 78 -5.89 24.25 -16.82
CA ASN A 78 -6.92 24.95 -17.58
C ASN A 78 -8.02 25.48 -16.65
N PRO A 79 -8.12 26.80 -16.40
CA PRO A 79 -9.12 27.34 -15.47
C PRO A 79 -10.56 27.21 -15.96
N ASN A 80 -10.79 27.01 -17.26
CA ASN A 80 -12.14 26.85 -17.80
C ASN A 80 -12.67 25.44 -17.62
N SER A 81 -11.75 24.47 -17.55
CA SER A 81 -12.07 23.06 -17.63
C SER A 81 -11.78 22.35 -16.30
N GLY A 82 -10.68 22.70 -15.64
CA GLY A 82 -10.18 22.04 -14.44
C GLY A 82 -9.05 21.03 -14.73
N GLU A 83 -8.73 20.83 -16.02
CA GLU A 83 -7.70 19.87 -16.46
C GLU A 83 -6.29 20.26 -16.08
N HIS A 84 -5.46 19.23 -15.99
CA HIS A 84 -4.02 19.35 -16.00
C HIS A 84 -3.42 18.71 -17.25
N HIS A 85 -2.48 19.42 -17.87
CA HIS A 85 -1.68 18.95 -19.00
C HIS A 85 -0.23 18.84 -18.60
N PHE A 86 0.39 17.71 -18.94
CA PHE A 86 1.78 17.41 -18.63
C PHE A 86 2.57 17.28 -19.93
N THR A 87 3.65 18.06 -20.04
CA THR A 87 4.47 18.07 -21.27
C THR A 87 5.93 18.38 -20.99
N THR A 88 6.82 17.75 -21.75
CA THR A 88 8.25 18.10 -21.79
C THR A 88 8.56 19.17 -22.83
N GLY A 89 7.59 19.52 -23.68
CA GLY A 89 7.73 20.46 -24.79
C GLY A 89 7.55 21.91 -24.35
N VAL A 90 8.63 22.68 -24.37
CA VAL A 90 8.59 24.13 -24.09
C VAL A 90 7.66 24.86 -25.06
N TYR A 91 7.63 24.46 -26.33
CA TYR A 91 6.74 25.05 -27.34
C TYR A 91 5.27 24.75 -27.06
N GLU A 92 4.92 23.51 -26.71
CA GLU A 92 3.55 23.13 -26.35
C GLU A 92 3.09 23.92 -25.11
N ARG A 93 3.92 23.98 -24.08
CA ARG A 93 3.66 24.79 -22.88
C ARG A 93 3.37 26.25 -23.23
N ASN A 94 4.27 26.89 -23.97
CA ASN A 94 4.12 28.31 -24.31
C ASN A 94 2.87 28.55 -25.19
N TRP A 95 2.59 27.63 -26.13
CA TRP A 95 1.41 27.71 -26.97
C TRP A 95 0.12 27.57 -26.16
N LEU A 96 0.03 26.60 -25.24
CA LEU A 96 -1.11 26.43 -24.35
C LEU A 96 -1.34 27.67 -23.47
N MET A 97 -0.27 28.34 -23.03
CA MET A 97 -0.39 29.61 -22.30
C MET A 97 -1.05 30.71 -23.16
N THR A 98 -0.79 30.76 -24.46
CA THR A 98 -1.50 31.67 -25.37
C THR A 98 -2.99 31.31 -25.54
N LYS A 99 -3.37 30.07 -25.20
CA LYS A 99 -4.75 29.56 -25.20
C LYS A 99 -5.45 29.70 -23.84
N GLY A 100 -4.82 30.38 -22.88
CA GLY A 100 -5.40 30.66 -21.57
C GLY A 100 -5.14 29.59 -20.51
N TRP A 101 -4.31 28.57 -20.80
CA TRP A 101 -3.81 27.66 -19.77
C TRP A 101 -2.81 28.37 -18.87
N ARG A 102 -2.83 28.05 -17.58
CA ARG A 102 -1.89 28.58 -16.60
C ARG A 102 -0.75 27.60 -16.40
N TYR A 103 0.49 28.03 -16.64
CA TYR A 103 1.65 27.27 -16.18
C TYR A 103 1.71 27.31 -14.65
N GLU A 104 1.84 26.13 -14.03
CA GLU A 104 1.87 26.00 -12.57
C GLU A 104 3.29 25.77 -12.06
N SER A 105 3.93 24.69 -12.53
CA SER A 105 5.22 24.24 -12.02
C SER A 105 5.89 23.21 -12.94
N ILE A 106 7.12 22.83 -12.57
CA ILE A 106 7.74 21.57 -13.02
C ILE A 106 7.23 20.49 -12.07
N SER A 107 6.50 19.49 -12.58
CA SER A 107 5.95 18.39 -11.79
C SER A 107 6.94 17.25 -11.54
N GLY A 108 8.10 17.29 -12.20
CA GLY A 108 9.16 16.31 -12.12
C GLY A 108 10.04 16.38 -13.37
N TYR A 109 10.92 15.39 -13.53
CA TYR A 109 11.76 15.27 -14.71
C TYR A 109 11.45 13.97 -15.46
N SER A 110 11.64 14.00 -16.77
CA SER A 110 11.58 12.85 -17.65
C SER A 110 12.96 12.22 -17.73
N MET A 111 12.99 10.90 -17.54
CA MET A 111 14.14 10.06 -17.83
C MET A 111 14.41 10.02 -19.34
N THR A 112 15.52 9.39 -19.73
CA THR A 112 15.77 9.06 -21.14
C THR A 112 14.94 7.84 -21.54
N LYS A 113 14.70 7.69 -22.85
CA LYS A 113 14.03 6.50 -23.39
C LYS A 113 14.75 5.19 -23.10
N ASP A 114 16.07 5.24 -22.85
CA ASP A 114 16.91 4.06 -22.65
C ASP A 114 16.88 3.61 -21.18
N THR A 115 16.45 4.48 -20.26
CA THR A 115 16.46 4.21 -18.80
C THR A 115 15.09 4.28 -18.15
N GLY A 116 14.11 4.93 -18.77
CA GLY A 116 12.75 5.07 -18.24
C GLY A 116 11.69 4.32 -19.05
N ALA A 117 10.58 4.00 -18.41
CA ALA A 117 9.40 3.44 -19.06
C ALA A 117 8.54 4.55 -19.68
N ALA A 118 7.97 4.29 -20.87
CA ALA A 118 7.18 5.26 -21.60
C ALA A 118 5.82 5.53 -20.93
N VAL A 119 5.54 6.81 -20.63
CA VAL A 119 4.22 7.27 -20.21
C VAL A 119 3.45 7.74 -21.44
N TYR A 120 2.41 6.99 -21.79
CA TYR A 120 1.52 7.29 -22.90
C TYR A 120 0.50 8.35 -22.49
N ARG A 121 0.27 9.34 -23.37
CA ARG A 121 -0.78 10.34 -23.21
C ARG A 121 -1.91 10.03 -24.16
N LEU A 122 -3.13 9.94 -23.64
CA LEU A 122 -4.34 9.77 -24.44
C LEU A 122 -5.27 10.94 -24.21
N PHE A 123 -6.02 11.31 -25.24
CA PHE A 123 -7.04 12.34 -25.19
C PHE A 123 -8.41 11.74 -25.48
N ASN A 124 -9.39 12.00 -24.62
CA ASN A 124 -10.77 11.61 -24.86
C ASN A 124 -11.52 12.69 -25.67
N PRO A 125 -11.87 12.46 -26.94
CA PRO A 125 -12.61 13.45 -27.73
C PRO A 125 -14.11 13.50 -27.40
N ASN A 126 -14.64 12.52 -26.67
CA ASN A 126 -16.08 12.29 -26.50
C ASN A 126 -16.63 12.84 -25.17
N GLU A 127 -15.80 13.43 -24.33
CA GLU A 127 -16.21 13.93 -23.03
C GLU A 127 -16.95 15.27 -23.16
N SER A 128 -18.18 15.34 -22.65
CA SER A 128 -18.96 16.57 -22.63
C SER A 128 -18.53 17.43 -21.44
N GLY A 129 -17.38 18.12 -21.56
CA GLY A 129 -16.84 18.92 -20.47
C GLY A 129 -15.37 19.31 -20.68
N ALA A 130 -14.66 19.46 -19.55
CA ALA A 130 -13.21 19.51 -19.55
C ALA A 130 -12.68 18.17 -20.01
N GLY A 131 -11.91 18.12 -21.08
CA GLY A 131 -11.46 16.86 -21.67
C GLY A 131 -10.60 16.04 -20.71
N SER A 132 -10.67 14.72 -20.79
CA SER A 132 -9.83 13.86 -19.97
C SER A 132 -8.57 13.50 -20.73
N HIS A 133 -7.45 14.13 -20.39
CA HIS A 133 -6.14 13.55 -20.72
C HIS A 133 -5.83 12.42 -19.74
N HIS A 134 -5.44 11.26 -20.26
CA HIS A 134 -5.00 10.11 -19.48
C HIS A 134 -3.51 9.88 -19.66
N TYR A 135 -2.81 9.54 -18.57
CA TYR A 135 -1.37 9.29 -18.57
C TYR A 135 -1.11 7.92 -17.96
N THR A 136 -0.48 7.01 -18.72
CA THR A 136 -0.28 5.64 -18.25
C THR A 136 1.03 5.02 -18.70
N LEU A 137 1.65 4.25 -17.82
CA LEU A 137 2.74 3.32 -18.14
C LEU A 137 2.21 2.00 -18.73
N ASN A 138 0.91 1.71 -18.58
CA ASN A 138 0.31 0.44 -18.97
C ASN A 138 -0.10 0.47 -20.46
N GLY A 139 0.66 -0.22 -21.30
CA GLY A 139 0.36 -0.34 -22.73
C GLY A 139 -0.96 -1.04 -23.04
N ASN A 140 -1.45 -1.93 -22.16
CA ASN A 140 -2.75 -2.59 -22.34
C ASN A 140 -3.89 -1.62 -22.04
N GLU A 141 -3.80 -0.83 -20.97
CA GLU A 141 -4.78 0.22 -20.65
C GLU A 141 -4.88 1.24 -21.79
N ARG A 142 -3.73 1.67 -22.34
CA ARG A 142 -3.70 2.50 -23.56
C ARG A 142 -4.47 1.86 -24.71
N ASN A 143 -4.17 0.59 -25.03
CA ASN A 143 -4.82 -0.10 -26.15
C ASN A 143 -6.34 -0.25 -25.93
N GLN A 144 -6.77 -0.50 -24.70
CA GLN A 144 -8.18 -0.57 -24.33
C GLN A 144 -8.88 0.78 -24.52
N LEU A 145 -8.31 1.88 -24.02
CA LEU A 145 -8.87 3.22 -24.18
C LEU A 145 -8.96 3.62 -25.66
N VAL A 146 -7.94 3.30 -26.47
CA VAL A 146 -7.99 3.51 -27.92
C VAL A 146 -9.14 2.74 -28.56
N SER A 147 -9.36 1.48 -28.16
CA SER A 147 -10.51 0.69 -28.65
C SER A 147 -11.87 1.28 -28.26
N LEU A 148 -11.92 2.07 -27.18
CA LEU A 148 -13.09 2.82 -26.72
C LEU A 148 -13.21 4.22 -27.36
N GLY A 149 -12.37 4.54 -28.34
CA GLY A 149 -12.44 5.78 -29.13
C GLY A 149 -11.57 6.94 -28.61
N TRP A 150 -10.68 6.68 -27.64
CA TRP A 150 -9.68 7.67 -27.23
C TRP A 150 -8.60 7.84 -28.31
N ARG A 151 -8.07 9.05 -28.42
CA ARG A 151 -6.93 9.35 -29.30
C ARG A 151 -5.62 9.11 -28.56
N ASP A 152 -4.79 8.21 -29.07
CA ASP A 152 -3.40 8.07 -28.64
C ASP A 152 -2.58 9.28 -29.13
N GLU A 153 -1.99 10.03 -28.21
CA GLU A 153 -1.11 11.16 -28.51
C GLU A 153 0.38 10.79 -28.42
N GLY A 154 0.68 9.51 -28.20
CA GLY A 154 2.03 8.97 -28.13
C GLY A 154 2.66 9.10 -26.74
N VAL A 155 3.99 9.04 -26.71
CA VAL A 155 4.77 9.12 -25.48
C VAL A 155 4.94 10.58 -25.07
N ALA A 156 4.41 10.96 -23.90
CA ALA A 156 4.57 12.31 -23.36
C ALA A 156 5.93 12.51 -22.68
N PHE A 157 6.39 11.49 -21.95
CA PHE A 157 7.65 11.46 -21.20
C PHE A 157 7.99 10.04 -20.73
N TYR A 158 9.16 9.86 -20.10
CA TYR A 158 9.62 8.59 -19.55
C TYR A 158 9.82 8.68 -18.03
N GLN A 159 9.40 7.66 -17.29
CA GLN A 159 9.44 7.64 -15.82
C GLN A 159 9.91 6.30 -15.25
N GLU A 160 10.26 6.31 -13.97
CA GLU A 160 10.60 5.09 -13.24
C GLU A 160 9.29 4.35 -12.89
N PRO A 161 9.09 3.12 -13.41
CA PRO A 161 7.90 2.34 -13.09
C PRO A 161 7.91 1.99 -11.59
N ILE A 162 6.74 2.02 -10.98
CA ILE A 162 6.60 1.51 -9.61
C ILE A 162 6.50 -0.01 -9.68
N PHE A 163 7.41 -0.67 -8.97
CA PHE A 163 7.34 -2.10 -8.74
C PHE A 163 6.54 -2.38 -7.47
N ILE A 164 5.34 -2.94 -7.63
CA ILE A 164 4.61 -3.58 -6.53
C ILE A 164 4.86 -5.08 -6.65
N PRO A 165 5.55 -5.71 -5.68
CA PRO A 165 5.74 -7.15 -5.70
C PRO A 165 4.40 -7.89 -5.84
N GLN A 166 4.39 -8.92 -6.68
CA GLN A 166 3.26 -9.82 -6.85
C GLN A 166 3.64 -11.20 -6.28
N PRO A 167 2.71 -11.92 -5.62
CA PRO A 167 1.35 -11.49 -5.25
C PRO A 167 1.35 -10.36 -4.20
N VAL A 168 0.31 -9.52 -4.21
CA VAL A 168 0.08 -8.47 -3.21
C VAL A 168 -0.55 -9.10 -1.98
N ILE A 169 0.21 -9.14 -0.89
CA ILE A 169 -0.25 -9.66 0.40
C ILE A 169 -0.43 -8.50 1.37
N LEU A 170 -1.64 -8.31 1.85
CA LEU A 170 -2.01 -7.29 2.83
C LEU A 170 -2.12 -7.91 4.21
N ASP A 171 -1.58 -7.26 5.25
CA ASP A 171 -1.98 -7.54 6.62
C ASP A 171 -2.72 -6.35 7.25
N ILE A 172 -3.77 -6.67 8.03
CA ILE A 172 -4.76 -5.69 8.48
C ILE A 172 -5.30 -6.02 9.88
N SER A 173 -5.70 -4.99 10.61
CA SER A 173 -6.22 -5.09 11.98
C SER A 173 -7.33 -4.07 12.24
N GLY A 174 -7.85 -4.02 13.47
CA GLY A 174 -8.77 -2.99 13.93
C GLY A 174 -8.27 -1.54 13.83
N TRP A 175 -6.98 -1.32 13.53
CA TRP A 175 -6.47 0.01 13.20
C TRP A 175 -6.96 0.53 11.84
N GLN A 176 -7.24 -0.37 10.90
CA GLN A 176 -7.85 -0.06 9.62
C GLN A 176 -9.38 -0.22 9.74
N SER A 177 -10.05 0.83 10.23
CA SER A 177 -11.49 0.76 10.53
C SER A 177 -12.30 0.29 9.32
N PRO A 178 -13.15 -0.76 9.45
CA PRO A 178 -14.01 -1.25 8.36
C PRO A 178 -14.89 -0.17 7.73
N SER A 179 -15.34 0.81 8.51
CA SER A 179 -16.18 1.92 8.02
C SER A 179 -15.47 2.86 7.03
N LYS A 180 -14.15 2.77 6.93
CA LYS A 180 -13.30 3.57 6.03
C LYS A 180 -12.76 2.77 4.85
N ILE A 181 -13.18 1.51 4.69
CA ILE A 181 -12.70 0.62 3.65
C ILE A 181 -13.81 0.38 2.64
N ASN A 182 -13.54 0.69 1.38
CA ASN A 182 -14.27 0.12 0.27
C ASN A 182 -13.65 -1.25 -0.05
N TYR A 183 -14.30 -2.31 0.44
CA TYR A 183 -13.79 -3.68 0.26
C TYR A 183 -13.88 -4.18 -1.19
N ASP A 184 -14.78 -3.64 -2.02
CA ASP A 184 -14.85 -4.03 -3.42
C ASP A 184 -13.58 -3.58 -4.17
N GLU A 185 -13.14 -2.34 -3.92
CA GLU A 185 -11.88 -1.82 -4.47
C GLU A 185 -10.65 -2.44 -3.82
N LEU A 186 -10.62 -2.55 -2.49
CA LEU A 186 -9.43 -3.08 -1.83
C LEU A 186 -9.19 -4.56 -2.19
N ALA A 187 -10.26 -5.34 -2.34
CA ALA A 187 -10.16 -6.74 -2.74
C ALA A 187 -9.70 -6.92 -4.20
N SER A 188 -9.90 -5.93 -5.08
CA SER A 188 -9.40 -6.04 -6.47
C SER A 188 -7.89 -5.83 -6.59
N ASP A 189 -7.28 -5.24 -5.56
CA ASP A 189 -5.86 -4.87 -5.52
C ASP A 189 -4.99 -5.84 -4.67
N VAL A 190 -5.59 -6.84 -4.03
CA VAL A 190 -4.88 -7.81 -3.18
C VAL A 190 -5.14 -9.24 -3.62
N ASP A 191 -4.11 -10.07 -3.53
CA ASP A 191 -4.22 -11.51 -3.81
C ASP A 191 -4.54 -12.31 -2.55
N GLY A 192 -4.01 -11.90 -1.39
CA GLY A 192 -4.24 -12.55 -0.10
C GLY A 192 -4.19 -11.59 1.08
N VAL A 193 -4.91 -11.90 2.16
CA VAL A 193 -5.00 -11.03 3.35
C VAL A 193 -4.67 -11.80 4.63
N ILE A 194 -3.94 -11.16 5.56
CA ILE A 194 -3.65 -11.68 6.89
C ILE A 194 -4.31 -10.77 7.94
N VAL A 195 -5.32 -11.28 8.66
CA VAL A 195 -6.13 -10.46 9.57
C VAL A 195 -5.71 -10.66 11.02
N ARG A 196 -5.49 -9.58 11.77
CA ARG A 196 -5.26 -9.64 13.22
C ARG A 196 -6.52 -10.09 13.92
N VAL A 197 -6.44 -11.16 14.70
CA VAL A 197 -7.57 -11.64 15.52
C VAL A 197 -7.43 -11.18 16.97
N GLN A 198 -6.19 -11.00 17.43
CA GLN A 198 -5.94 -10.57 18.80
C GLN A 198 -4.59 -9.87 18.99
N HIS A 199 -4.47 -9.15 20.09
CA HIS A 199 -3.24 -8.64 20.65
C HIS A 199 -3.19 -8.96 22.14
N GLY A 200 -2.43 -10.01 22.49
CA GLY A 200 -2.36 -10.53 23.86
C GLY A 200 -3.70 -10.98 24.41
N THR A 201 -3.83 -10.85 25.72
CA THR A 201 -5.02 -11.17 26.52
C THR A 201 -5.34 -10.01 27.46
N GLU A 202 -6.35 -10.16 28.31
CA GLU A 202 -6.69 -9.19 29.35
C GLU A 202 -5.54 -8.92 30.34
N LYS A 203 -4.55 -9.81 30.39
CA LYS A 203 -3.37 -9.64 31.24
C LYS A 203 -2.56 -8.38 30.90
N GLN A 204 -2.54 -7.97 29.64
CA GLN A 204 -1.85 -6.75 29.22
C GLN A 204 -2.61 -5.48 29.60
N ASN A 205 -3.89 -5.58 29.97
CA ASN A 205 -4.75 -4.46 30.38
C ASN A 205 -4.78 -3.32 29.34
N ILE A 206 -4.94 -3.68 28.05
CA ILE A 206 -4.98 -2.74 26.93
C ILE A 206 -6.37 -2.77 26.30
N GLU A 207 -7.03 -1.60 26.29
CA GLU A 207 -8.22 -1.33 25.48
C GLU A 207 -8.01 -0.05 24.68
N ASN A 208 -8.33 -0.07 23.39
CA ASN A 208 -8.18 1.09 22.50
C ASN A 208 -9.15 0.98 21.31
N GLY A 209 -8.99 1.84 20.30
CA GLY A 209 -9.84 1.84 19.11
C GLY A 209 -9.83 0.53 18.31
N ALA A 210 -8.78 -0.28 18.42
CA ALA A 210 -8.56 -1.47 17.60
C ALA A 210 -8.79 -2.80 18.34
N GLN A 211 -8.79 -2.82 19.67
CA GLN A 211 -8.99 -4.05 20.47
C GLN A 211 -9.86 -3.82 21.71
N TYR A 212 -10.53 -4.88 22.17
CA TYR A 212 -11.18 -4.97 23.48
C TYR A 212 -10.16 -5.31 24.57
N LEU A 213 -10.55 -5.12 25.84
CA LEU A 213 -9.72 -5.51 27.00
C LEU A 213 -9.32 -6.98 26.96
N SER A 214 -10.15 -7.87 26.40
CA SER A 214 -9.85 -9.30 26.23
C SER A 214 -8.68 -9.62 25.27
N GLY A 215 -8.10 -8.59 24.64
CA GLY A 215 -7.14 -8.70 23.56
C GLY A 215 -7.77 -8.96 22.19
N GLU A 216 -9.08 -9.22 22.10
CA GLU A 216 -9.77 -9.46 20.83
C GLU A 216 -9.75 -8.21 19.95
N ASP A 217 -9.36 -8.38 18.68
CA ASP A 217 -9.41 -7.32 17.69
C ASP A 217 -10.87 -6.91 17.41
N LYS A 218 -11.15 -5.62 17.30
CA LYS A 218 -12.53 -5.10 17.13
C LYS A 218 -13.10 -5.30 15.72
N ALA A 219 -12.25 -5.58 14.73
CA ALA A 219 -12.62 -5.57 13.33
C ALA A 219 -12.42 -6.91 12.60
N TYR A 220 -11.66 -7.87 13.17
CA TYR A 220 -11.28 -9.11 12.47
C TYR A 220 -12.44 -9.83 11.80
N GLN A 221 -13.59 -9.98 12.48
CA GLN A 221 -14.73 -10.70 11.91
C GLN A 221 -15.26 -10.02 10.65
N THR A 222 -15.30 -8.69 10.64
CA THR A 222 -15.75 -7.92 9.47
C THR A 222 -14.74 -8.04 8.34
N HIS A 223 -13.45 -7.86 8.63
CA HIS A 223 -12.39 -8.03 7.63
C HIS A 223 -12.43 -9.41 6.98
N ILE A 224 -12.43 -10.47 7.78
CA ILE A 224 -12.43 -11.85 7.27
C ILE A 224 -13.66 -12.10 6.39
N ARG A 225 -14.87 -11.74 6.86
CA ARG A 225 -16.11 -11.96 6.10
C ARG A 225 -16.12 -11.19 4.78
N GLU A 226 -15.72 -9.92 4.79
CA GLU A 226 -15.76 -9.09 3.58
C GLU A 226 -14.74 -9.52 2.52
N PHE A 227 -13.54 -9.95 2.92
CA PHE A 227 -12.54 -10.48 1.98
C PHE A 227 -12.94 -11.86 1.45
N GLN A 228 -13.38 -12.79 2.32
CA GLN A 228 -13.84 -14.12 1.89
C GLN A 228 -15.05 -14.05 0.97
N LYS A 229 -15.99 -13.13 1.23
CA LYS A 229 -17.15 -12.88 0.34
C LYS A 229 -16.72 -12.51 -1.08
N ARG A 230 -15.54 -11.92 -1.26
CA ARG A 230 -14.96 -11.52 -2.55
C ARG A 230 -13.97 -12.55 -3.11
N GLY A 231 -13.88 -13.73 -2.50
CA GLY A 231 -13.01 -14.80 -2.94
C GLY A 231 -11.54 -14.63 -2.58
N ILE A 232 -11.20 -13.64 -1.74
CA ILE A 232 -9.82 -13.43 -1.29
C ILE A 232 -9.51 -14.42 -0.16
N PRO A 233 -8.44 -15.24 -0.30
CA PRO A 233 -8.00 -16.14 0.76
C PRO A 233 -7.49 -15.36 1.97
N VAL A 234 -7.86 -15.83 3.17
CA VAL A 234 -7.57 -15.14 4.42
C VAL A 234 -6.76 -16.02 5.36
N ALA A 235 -5.57 -15.57 5.72
CA ALA A 235 -4.81 -16.02 6.88
C ALA A 235 -5.09 -15.12 8.08
N VAL A 236 -4.65 -15.53 9.27
CA VAL A 236 -4.84 -14.76 10.51
C VAL A 236 -3.58 -14.66 11.33
N TYR A 237 -3.46 -13.60 12.12
CA TYR A 237 -2.34 -13.43 13.06
C TYR A 237 -2.79 -12.99 14.46
N ALA A 238 -1.93 -13.23 15.44
CA ALA A 238 -2.06 -12.78 16.82
C ALA A 238 -0.76 -12.11 17.27
N PHE A 239 -0.83 -10.87 17.76
CA PHE A 239 0.31 -10.20 18.39
C PHE A 239 0.57 -10.85 19.76
N VAL A 240 1.65 -11.61 19.86
CA VAL A 240 1.92 -12.52 20.97
C VAL A 240 2.48 -11.78 22.18
N MET A 241 1.83 -11.93 23.34
CA MET A 241 2.21 -11.22 24.57
C MET A 241 2.36 -12.10 25.81
N GLY A 242 2.18 -13.42 25.69
CA GLY A 242 2.36 -14.37 26.78
C GLY A 242 3.72 -14.23 27.48
N ASP A 243 3.72 -14.28 28.81
CA ASP A 243 4.93 -14.07 29.63
C ASP A 243 5.43 -15.33 30.33
N SER A 244 4.78 -16.46 30.03
CA SER A 244 5.05 -17.80 30.54
C SER A 244 4.55 -18.83 29.53
N VAL A 245 5.05 -20.07 29.61
CA VAL A 245 4.57 -21.19 28.78
C VAL A 245 3.06 -21.40 28.90
N SER A 246 2.50 -21.27 30.10
CA SER A 246 1.05 -21.39 30.32
C SER A 246 0.27 -20.28 29.64
N GLU A 247 0.73 -19.03 29.73
CA GLU A 247 0.04 -17.91 29.07
C GLU A 247 0.16 -18.02 27.55
N MET A 248 1.31 -18.44 27.02
CA MET A 248 1.49 -18.69 25.57
C MET A 248 0.48 -19.72 25.04
N LYS A 249 0.27 -20.84 25.75
CA LYS A 249 -0.76 -21.84 25.38
C LYS A 249 -2.18 -21.29 25.51
N ARG A 250 -2.45 -20.53 26.57
CA ARG A 250 -3.76 -19.91 26.78
C ARG A 250 -4.07 -18.92 25.66
N GLU A 251 -3.11 -18.07 25.32
CA GLU A 251 -3.19 -17.09 24.25
C GLU A 251 -3.42 -17.76 22.88
N ALA A 252 -2.67 -18.81 22.55
CA ALA A 252 -2.89 -19.62 21.35
C ALA A 252 -4.30 -20.26 21.32
N THR A 253 -4.80 -20.71 22.46
CA THR A 253 -6.13 -21.32 22.57
C THR A 253 -7.24 -20.30 22.28
N LEU A 254 -7.14 -19.10 22.86
CA LEU A 254 -8.08 -18.01 22.59
C LEU A 254 -8.04 -17.59 21.12
N PHE A 255 -6.84 -17.47 20.55
CA PHE A 255 -6.65 -17.15 19.14
C PHE A 255 -7.36 -18.15 18.24
N TYR A 256 -7.11 -19.44 18.46
CA TYR A 256 -7.72 -20.51 17.70
C TYR A 256 -9.25 -20.50 17.80
N GLN A 257 -9.78 -20.38 19.02
CA GLN A 257 -11.22 -20.38 19.26
C GLN A 257 -11.94 -19.22 18.57
N ARG A 258 -11.32 -18.03 18.51
CA ARG A 258 -11.86 -16.85 17.83
C ARG A 258 -11.95 -17.01 16.31
N ALA A 259 -10.93 -17.62 15.70
CA ALA A 259 -10.80 -17.60 14.24
C ALA A 259 -11.16 -18.91 13.51
N GLN A 260 -11.18 -20.07 14.20
CA GLN A 260 -11.30 -21.37 13.53
C GLN A 260 -12.57 -21.51 12.66
N GLY A 261 -13.68 -20.89 13.08
CA GLY A 261 -14.95 -20.95 12.36
C GLY A 261 -14.92 -20.26 10.99
N PHE A 262 -13.93 -19.39 10.77
CA PHE A 262 -13.70 -18.74 9.47
C PHE A 262 -12.80 -19.54 8.54
N GLN A 263 -12.26 -20.68 8.99
CA GLN A 263 -11.39 -21.56 8.18
C GLN A 263 -10.19 -20.82 7.55
N PRO A 264 -9.36 -20.12 8.34
CA PRO A 264 -8.22 -19.39 7.81
C PRO A 264 -7.18 -20.33 7.19
N THR A 265 -6.52 -19.83 6.15
CA THR A 265 -5.54 -20.59 5.34
C THR A 265 -4.22 -20.80 6.07
N PHE A 266 -3.86 -19.89 6.96
CA PHE A 266 -2.61 -19.90 7.74
C PHE A 266 -2.81 -19.20 9.09
N TRP A 267 -2.03 -19.59 10.10
CA TRP A 267 -2.03 -18.99 11.44
C TRP A 267 -0.65 -18.42 11.75
N TRP A 268 -0.56 -17.14 12.07
CA TRP A 268 0.71 -16.47 12.37
C TRP A 268 0.80 -16.07 13.84
N GLY A 269 1.88 -16.48 14.50
CA GLY A 269 2.32 -15.85 15.75
C GLY A 269 3.18 -14.64 15.42
N ASP A 270 2.76 -13.47 15.87
CA ASP A 270 3.48 -12.21 15.67
C ASP A 270 4.33 -11.88 16.92
N PHE A 271 5.64 -12.08 16.78
CA PHE A 271 6.63 -11.97 17.84
C PHE A 271 7.46 -10.68 17.66
N GLU A 272 7.11 -9.63 18.39
CA GLU A 272 7.80 -8.32 18.34
C GLU A 272 8.26 -7.78 19.68
N LYS A 273 7.99 -8.51 20.77
CA LYS A 273 8.35 -8.07 22.12
C LYS A 273 8.89 -9.23 22.94
N ASN A 274 9.97 -8.98 23.67
CA ASN A 274 10.44 -9.93 24.67
C ASN A 274 9.51 -9.85 25.89
N THR A 275 8.61 -10.82 26.04
CA THR A 275 7.58 -10.82 27.10
C THR A 275 7.81 -11.88 28.17
N MET A 276 8.59 -12.93 27.89
CA MET A 276 8.79 -14.04 28.82
C MET A 276 9.51 -13.57 30.09
N THR A 277 8.82 -13.73 31.23
CA THR A 277 9.38 -13.46 32.57
C THR A 277 9.96 -14.71 33.21
N THR A 278 9.56 -15.88 32.71
CA THR A 278 10.08 -17.20 33.07
C THR A 278 10.36 -17.97 31.78
N GLY A 279 11.51 -18.64 31.69
CA GLY A 279 11.94 -19.28 30.44
C GLY A 279 12.37 -18.28 29.37
N THR A 280 12.29 -18.70 28.10
CA THR A 280 12.77 -17.95 26.93
C THR A 280 11.68 -17.72 25.90
N MET A 281 11.85 -16.72 25.03
CA MET A 281 10.96 -16.52 23.88
C MET A 281 10.92 -17.76 22.96
N ARG A 282 12.02 -18.50 22.82
CA ARG A 282 12.07 -19.78 22.09
C ARG A 282 11.08 -20.79 22.66
N GLU A 283 11.10 -21.01 23.97
CA GLU A 283 10.19 -21.93 24.65
C GLU A 283 8.73 -21.45 24.58
N GLY A 284 8.51 -20.14 24.74
CA GLY A 284 7.19 -19.54 24.64
C GLY A 284 6.57 -19.66 23.25
N ALA A 285 7.34 -19.33 22.21
CA ALA A 285 6.91 -19.43 20.82
C ALA A 285 6.61 -20.88 20.42
N GLU A 286 7.42 -21.85 20.84
CA GLU A 286 7.13 -23.27 20.61
C GLU A 286 5.87 -23.72 21.35
N ALA A 287 5.65 -23.26 22.58
CA ALA A 287 4.43 -23.54 23.32
C ALA A 287 3.18 -22.96 22.63
N PHE A 288 3.27 -21.75 22.08
CA PHE A 288 2.20 -21.14 21.30
C PHE A 288 1.91 -21.93 20.02
N ARG A 289 2.96 -22.22 19.23
CA ARG A 289 2.86 -22.94 17.95
C ARG A 289 2.32 -24.35 18.12
N SER A 290 2.89 -25.13 19.04
CA SER A 290 2.46 -26.51 19.30
C SER A 290 1.02 -26.57 19.82
N GLN A 291 0.57 -25.59 20.59
CA GLN A 291 -0.81 -25.50 21.04
C GLN A 291 -1.77 -25.23 19.88
N LEU A 292 -1.45 -24.33 18.94
CA LEU A 292 -2.25 -24.14 17.73
C LEU A 292 -2.36 -25.43 16.91
N LYS A 293 -1.23 -26.13 16.70
CA LYS A 293 -1.20 -27.42 16.00
C LYS A 293 -2.07 -28.46 16.71
N ALA A 294 -2.00 -28.55 18.04
CA ALA A 294 -2.79 -29.47 18.85
C ALA A 294 -4.31 -29.20 18.79
N LEU A 295 -4.70 -27.92 18.63
CA LEU A 295 -6.10 -27.52 18.50
C LEU A 295 -6.67 -27.74 17.10
N GLY A 296 -5.81 -27.89 16.09
CA GLY A 296 -6.19 -28.28 14.73
C GLY A 296 -5.66 -27.39 13.62
N ALA A 297 -4.94 -26.30 13.94
CA ALA A 297 -4.31 -25.45 12.93
C ALA A 297 -3.34 -26.27 12.09
N LYS A 298 -3.50 -26.27 10.77
CA LYS A 298 -2.68 -27.09 9.86
C LYS A 298 -1.34 -26.43 9.54
N LYS A 299 -1.35 -25.11 9.35
CA LYS A 299 -0.18 -24.30 9.01
C LYS A 299 -0.04 -23.16 10.03
N VAL A 300 1.11 -23.09 10.69
CA VAL A 300 1.46 -22.16 11.76
C VAL A 300 2.84 -21.56 11.47
N GLY A 301 2.90 -20.24 11.30
CA GLY A 301 4.11 -19.50 10.97
C GLY A 301 4.48 -18.51 12.07
N ALA A 302 5.68 -17.94 11.95
CA ALA A 302 6.16 -16.89 12.84
C ALA A 302 6.46 -15.62 12.04
N TYR A 303 5.79 -14.52 12.40
CA TYR A 303 6.32 -13.18 12.13
C TYR A 303 7.33 -12.85 13.23
N ILE A 304 8.52 -12.43 12.87
CA ILE A 304 9.60 -12.16 13.81
C ILE A 304 10.19 -10.79 13.53
N ALA A 305 10.08 -9.87 14.50
CA ALA A 305 10.71 -8.56 14.38
C ALA A 305 12.22 -8.69 14.11
N ASN A 306 12.67 -8.06 13.02
CA ASN A 306 14.03 -8.26 12.48
C ASN A 306 15.13 -8.07 13.54
N HIS A 307 15.05 -6.97 14.29
CA HIS A 307 16.03 -6.61 15.31
C HIS A 307 16.01 -7.52 16.55
N LEU A 308 14.99 -8.35 16.73
CA LEU A 308 14.85 -9.29 17.85
C LEU A 308 15.10 -10.74 17.45
N TYR A 309 15.24 -11.05 16.16
CA TYR A 309 15.39 -12.41 15.65
C TYR A 309 16.48 -13.20 16.39
N ALA A 310 17.69 -12.64 16.47
CA ALA A 310 18.82 -13.29 17.17
C ALA A 310 18.60 -13.39 18.69
N GLN A 311 17.93 -12.39 19.30
CA GLN A 311 17.64 -12.39 20.73
C GLN A 311 16.60 -13.46 21.09
N PHE A 312 15.56 -13.60 20.27
CA PHE A 312 14.51 -14.59 20.51
C PHE A 312 15.00 -16.00 20.26
N ASN A 313 15.91 -16.17 19.29
CA ASN A 313 16.51 -17.46 18.93
C ASN A 313 15.45 -18.57 18.78
N LEU A 314 14.35 -18.24 18.09
CA LEU A 314 13.23 -19.17 17.90
C LEU A 314 13.69 -20.42 17.14
N ASP A 315 13.02 -21.54 17.38
CA ASP A 315 13.23 -22.76 16.59
C ASP A 315 12.46 -22.67 15.27
N VAL A 316 13.01 -21.89 14.33
CA VAL A 316 12.30 -21.52 13.09
C VAL A 316 11.95 -22.73 12.22
N ASP A 317 12.71 -23.83 12.30
CA ASP A 317 12.45 -25.07 11.57
C ASP A 317 11.17 -25.80 12.02
N GLN A 318 10.61 -25.44 13.18
CA GLN A 318 9.34 -25.99 13.66
C GLN A 318 8.11 -25.28 13.06
N PHE A 319 8.29 -24.08 12.52
CA PHE A 319 7.24 -23.29 11.89
C PHE A 319 7.11 -23.64 10.42
N ASP A 320 5.89 -23.54 9.89
CA ASP A 320 5.62 -23.89 8.49
C ASP A 320 5.99 -22.77 7.51
N ALA A 321 6.22 -21.55 8.01
CA ALA A 321 6.76 -20.41 7.27
C ALA A 321 7.26 -19.31 8.23
N ILE A 322 8.22 -18.52 7.76
CA ILE A 322 8.83 -17.40 8.48
C ILE A 322 8.59 -16.10 7.72
N TRP A 323 8.09 -15.10 8.46
CA TRP A 323 7.76 -13.77 7.94
C TRP A 323 8.59 -12.71 8.68
N ILE A 324 9.30 -11.86 7.95
CA ILE A 324 10.19 -10.86 8.56
C ILE A 324 9.94 -9.46 7.99
N PRO A 325 9.81 -8.42 8.84
CA PRO A 325 9.68 -7.05 8.38
C PRO A 325 11.04 -6.39 8.08
N THR A 326 11.09 -5.57 7.03
CA THR A 326 12.05 -4.46 6.83
C THR A 326 11.47 -3.45 5.87
N TYR A 327 11.56 -2.16 6.19
CA TYR A 327 10.84 -1.13 5.44
C TYR A 327 11.72 -0.21 4.57
N GLY A 328 12.96 -0.62 4.31
CA GLY A 328 13.94 0.24 3.65
C GLY A 328 14.29 1.48 4.47
N ILE A 329 15.01 2.41 3.85
CA ILE A 329 15.42 3.68 4.46
C ILE A 329 14.21 4.60 4.69
N TYR A 330 13.24 4.58 3.78
CA TYR A 330 12.19 5.60 3.73
C TYR A 330 10.81 5.12 4.19
N ASN A 331 10.55 3.81 4.13
CA ASN A 331 9.22 3.24 4.38
C ASN A 331 8.12 4.06 3.69
N ASN A 332 8.21 4.17 2.36
CA ASN A 332 7.41 5.09 1.54
C ASN A 332 6.25 4.38 0.82
N GLY A 333 5.96 3.12 1.16
CA GLY A 333 4.94 2.30 0.51
C GLY A 333 5.46 1.42 -0.61
N LEU A 334 6.72 1.55 -1.01
CA LEU A 334 7.30 0.85 -2.16
C LEU A 334 8.44 -0.07 -1.73
N PHE A 335 8.63 -1.15 -2.49
CA PHE A 335 9.78 -2.02 -2.37
C PHE A 335 10.82 -1.64 -3.43
N ASP A 336 12.05 -1.33 -3.00
CA ASP A 336 13.17 -1.10 -3.91
C ASP A 336 14.11 -2.32 -3.92
N PRO A 337 14.14 -3.11 -5.02
CA PRO A 337 14.99 -4.30 -5.13
C PRO A 337 16.49 -3.98 -5.19
N ASN A 338 16.87 -2.75 -5.50
CA ASN A 338 18.26 -2.29 -5.61
C ASN A 338 18.78 -1.69 -4.30
N GLU A 339 17.89 -1.44 -3.33
CA GLU A 339 18.25 -0.95 -2.02
C GLU A 339 18.46 -2.12 -1.04
N VAL A 340 19.71 -2.36 -0.62
CA VAL A 340 20.07 -3.44 0.32
C VAL A 340 19.26 -3.38 1.62
N LYS A 341 18.95 -2.17 2.11
CA LYS A 341 18.17 -1.95 3.34
C LYS A 341 16.69 -2.27 3.20
N SER A 342 16.19 -2.50 1.98
CA SER A 342 14.82 -2.99 1.76
C SER A 342 14.66 -4.43 2.22
N TYR A 343 15.74 -5.23 2.30
CA TYR A 343 15.67 -6.65 2.61
C TYR A 343 15.90 -6.95 4.11
N PRO A 344 15.28 -8.02 4.64
CA PRO A 344 15.62 -8.56 5.94
C PRO A 344 17.11 -8.84 6.11
N TYR A 345 17.67 -8.34 7.22
CA TYR A 345 19.10 -8.47 7.52
C TYR A 345 19.41 -9.53 8.58
N ALA A 346 18.45 -9.92 9.42
CA ALA A 346 18.67 -10.90 10.48
C ALA A 346 18.88 -12.33 9.97
N THR A 347 18.26 -12.70 8.85
CA THR A 347 18.40 -14.02 8.22
C THR A 347 18.05 -13.93 6.74
N LYS A 348 18.54 -14.91 5.97
CA LYS A 348 18.12 -15.15 4.58
C LYS A 348 17.08 -16.27 4.47
N ASN A 349 16.83 -16.99 5.57
CA ASN A 349 15.84 -18.06 5.64
C ASN A 349 14.51 -17.48 6.12
N TYR A 350 13.74 -16.93 5.18
CA TYR A 350 12.38 -16.45 5.38
C TYR A 350 11.59 -16.64 4.10
N ASP A 351 10.28 -16.82 4.22
CA ASP A 351 9.37 -17.10 3.10
C ASP A 351 8.63 -15.83 2.67
N MET A 352 8.37 -14.94 3.63
CA MET A 352 7.61 -13.72 3.42
C MET A 352 8.33 -12.51 4.03
N HIS A 353 8.16 -11.36 3.39
CA HIS A 353 8.78 -10.10 3.79
C HIS A 353 7.74 -8.98 3.81
N GLN A 354 7.46 -8.43 4.99
CA GLN A 354 6.69 -7.19 5.11
C GLN A 354 7.60 -6.02 4.74
N TYR A 355 7.40 -5.46 3.55
CA TYR A 355 8.33 -4.49 2.97
C TYR A 355 7.96 -3.04 3.24
N THR A 356 6.76 -2.79 3.78
CA THR A 356 6.35 -1.44 4.15
C THR A 356 5.19 -1.50 5.13
N SER A 357 5.11 -0.47 5.97
CA SER A 357 3.92 -0.13 6.75
C SER A 357 3.24 1.17 6.30
N LYS A 358 3.55 1.60 5.08
CA LYS A 358 2.99 2.80 4.43
C LYS A 358 2.56 2.53 3.00
N GLY A 359 2.16 1.29 2.73
CA GLY A 359 1.50 0.91 1.50
C GLY A 359 0.21 1.71 1.31
N GLU A 360 -0.16 1.93 0.06
CA GLU A 360 -1.39 2.63 -0.30
C GLU A 360 -1.99 1.90 -1.51
N LEU A 361 -3.16 1.28 -1.31
CA LEU A 361 -3.94 0.57 -2.33
C LEU A 361 -5.29 1.28 -2.52
N ALA A 362 -6.02 0.96 -3.59
CA ALA A 362 -7.38 1.45 -3.76
C ALA A 362 -8.29 0.96 -2.62
N GLY A 363 -9.39 1.67 -2.38
CA GLY A 363 -10.36 1.32 -1.34
C GLY A 363 -9.98 1.64 0.12
N TYR A 364 -8.77 2.14 0.42
CA TYR A 364 -8.42 2.64 1.75
C TYR A 364 -7.47 3.84 1.70
N THR A 365 -7.75 4.86 2.53
CA THR A 365 -7.04 6.16 2.48
C THR A 365 -5.85 6.25 3.44
N GLY A 366 -5.78 5.32 4.40
CA GLY A 366 -4.70 5.22 5.37
C GLY A 366 -3.55 4.36 4.88
N ASN A 367 -2.58 4.16 5.77
CA ASN A 367 -1.44 3.28 5.49
C ASN A 367 -1.84 1.82 5.64
N LEU A 368 -1.32 1.00 4.72
CA LEU A 368 -1.45 -0.46 4.72
C LEU A 368 -0.08 -1.10 4.89
N ASP A 369 -0.07 -2.22 5.60
CA ASP A 369 1.09 -3.08 5.72
C ASP A 369 1.09 -4.05 4.54
N LEU A 370 2.16 -4.01 3.72
CA LEU A 370 2.25 -4.82 2.51
C LEU A 370 3.45 -5.75 2.58
N SER A 371 3.20 -6.97 2.12
CA SER A 371 4.16 -8.06 2.11
C SER A 371 4.35 -8.62 0.71
N ARG A 372 5.54 -9.19 0.50
CA ARG A 372 5.91 -9.97 -0.68
C ARG A 372 6.35 -11.36 -0.27
N LEU A 373 6.18 -12.32 -1.17
CA LEU A 373 6.85 -13.61 -1.05
C LEU A 373 8.30 -13.49 -1.54
N VAL A 374 9.17 -14.33 -0.99
CA VAL A 374 10.51 -14.55 -1.57
C VAL A 374 10.38 -15.29 -2.90
N HIS A 375 9.50 -16.30 -2.92
CA HIS A 375 9.16 -17.13 -4.06
C HIS A 375 7.66 -16.97 -4.37
N PRO A 376 7.27 -16.21 -5.42
CA PRO A 376 5.87 -15.98 -5.75
C PRO A 376 5.03 -17.25 -5.94
N GLU A 377 5.66 -18.34 -6.38
CA GLU A 377 5.05 -19.66 -6.56
C GLU A 377 4.54 -20.30 -5.25
N ASP A 378 5.02 -19.86 -4.09
CA ASP A 378 4.59 -20.39 -2.79
C ASP A 378 3.23 -19.83 -2.35
N PHE A 379 2.62 -18.94 -3.12
CA PHE A 379 1.33 -18.34 -2.80
C PHE A 379 0.25 -19.37 -2.49
N SER A 380 0.11 -20.41 -3.31
CA SER A 380 -0.87 -21.48 -3.08
C SER A 380 -0.57 -22.26 -1.78
N TYR A 381 0.70 -22.41 -1.42
CA TYR A 381 1.04 -23.05 -0.16
C TYR A 381 0.57 -22.22 1.04
N LEU A 382 0.75 -20.90 1.02
CA LEU A 382 0.35 -20.03 2.13
C LEU A 382 -1.16 -19.76 2.14
N PHE A 383 -1.74 -19.46 0.99
CA PHE A 383 -3.09 -18.92 0.86
C PHE A 383 -4.12 -19.89 0.24
N GLY A 384 -3.73 -21.10 -0.15
CA GLY A 384 -4.65 -22.14 -0.63
C GLY A 384 -4.75 -22.17 -2.15
#